data_AF-A0A947VG88-F1
#
_entry.id   AF-A0A947VG88-F1
#
_cell.length_a   1.000
_cell.length_b   1.000
_cell.length_c   1.000
_cell.angle_alpha   90.00
_cell.angle_beta   90.00
_cell.angle_gamma   90.00
#
_symmetry.space_group_name_H-M   'P 1'
#
loop_
_entity.id
_entity.type
_entity.pdbx_description
1 polymer ?
#
loop_
_entity_poly.entity_id
_entity_poly.type
_entity_poly.pdbx_seq_one_letter_code
_entity_poly.pdbx_strand_id
1 'polypeptide(L)'
;MIFEIIKLAINSLKANKLRTFLSMLGIIIGVGAVIAIVSIGSGAREQITAQISDLGSNVINIYPGTSKGWAGMVSRSSADVFTIELADYIEKLSPSVKRV
;
A
#
# COMPACT_ATOMS: atom_id res chain seq x y z
N MET A 1 27.74 44.44 -14.88
CA MET A 1 28.19 43.02 -14.94
C MET A 1 27.03 42.02 -14.81
N ILE A 2 26.63 41.50 -13.63
CA ILE A 2 25.60 40.43 -13.55
C ILE A 2 24.24 40.85 -14.12
N PHE A 3 23.82 42.09 -13.85
CA PHE A 3 22.52 42.61 -14.29
C PHE A 3 22.44 42.77 -15.81
N GLU A 4 23.56 43.12 -16.45
CA GLU A 4 23.66 43.25 -17.92
C GLU A 4 23.59 41.88 -18.59
N ILE A 5 24.23 40.86 -18.01
CA ILE A 5 24.19 39.48 -18.52
C ILE A 5 22.75 38.94 -18.47
N ILE A 6 22.04 39.16 -17.36
CA ILE A 6 20.63 38.75 -17.22
C ILE A 6 19.76 39.49 -18.27
N LYS A 7 19.97 40.80 -18.44
CA LYS A 7 19.23 41.59 -19.43
C LYS A 7 19.49 41.12 -20.86
N LEU A 8 20.75 40.79 -21.19
CA LEU A 8 21.14 40.23 -22.48
C LEU A 8 20.49 38.86 -22.72
N ALA A 9 20.51 37.97 -21.72
CA ALA A 9 19.91 36.65 -21.81
C ALA A 9 18.39 36.72 -22.07
N ILE A 10 17.67 37.58 -21.34
CA ILE A 10 16.22 37.78 -21.52
C ILE A 10 15.91 38.32 -22.93
N ASN A 11 16.72 39.25 -23.44
CA ASN A 11 16.55 39.75 -24.80
C ASN A 11 16.79 38.66 -25.85
N SER A 12 17.81 37.82 -25.67
CA SER A 12 18.10 36.70 -26.58
C SER A 12 16.98 35.64 -26.58
N LEU A 13 16.39 35.34 -25.42
CA LEU A 13 15.20 34.48 -25.29
C LEU A 13 14.00 35.08 -26.02
N LYS A 14 13.77 36.40 -25.92
CA LYS A 14 12.69 37.11 -26.61
C LYS A 14 12.89 37.20 -28.13
N ALA A 15 14.13 37.18 -28.62
CA ALA A 15 14.43 37.21 -30.05
C ALA A 15 14.02 35.89 -30.75
N ASN A 16 14.13 34.75 -30.05
CA ASN A 16 13.83 33.41 -30.60
C ASN A 16 12.57 32.78 -29.99
N LYS A 17 11.45 33.51 -30.03
CA LYS A 17 10.20 33.14 -29.33
C LYS A 17 9.75 31.70 -29.58
N LEU A 18 9.75 31.24 -30.83
CA LEU A 18 9.30 29.89 -31.18
C LEU A 18 10.20 28.82 -30.58
N ARG A 19 11.52 28.94 -30.75
CA ARG A 19 12.50 27.97 -30.24
C ARG A 19 12.47 27.89 -28.72
N THR A 20 12.44 29.05 -28.07
CA THR A 20 12.35 29.14 -26.60
C THR A 20 11.04 28.56 -26.09
N PHE A 21 9.92 28.85 -26.74
CA PHE A 21 8.62 28.30 -26.38
C PHE A 21 8.57 26.77 -26.52
N LEU A 22 8.99 26.23 -27.68
CA LEU A 22 9.02 24.79 -27.95
C LEU A 22 9.92 24.03 -26.97
N SER A 23 11.08 24.59 -26.62
CA SER A 23 12.00 23.98 -25.64
C SER A 23 11.40 23.96 -24.23
N MET A 24 10.78 25.06 -23.80
CA MET A 24 10.12 25.11 -22.49
C MET A 24 8.93 24.15 -22.44
N LEU A 25 8.13 24.08 -23.51
CA LEU A 25 7.00 23.17 -23.61
C LEU A 25 7.44 21.70 -23.47
N GLY A 26 8.53 21.32 -24.13
CA GLY A 26 9.10 19.97 -24.01
C GLY A 26 9.51 19.62 -22.58
N ILE A 27 10.17 20.55 -21.87
CA ILE A 27 10.57 20.34 -20.47
C ILE A 27 9.34 20.22 -19.56
N ILE A 28 8.34 21.08 -19.73
CA ILE A 28 7.11 21.06 -18.92
C ILE A 28 6.37 19.73 -19.08
N ILE A 29 6.17 19.27 -20.32
CA ILE A 29 5.49 18.00 -20.59
C ILE A 29 6.33 16.82 -20.11
N GLY A 30 7.65 16.85 -20.37
CA GLY A 30 8.56 15.77 -19.98
C GLY A 30 8.60 15.57 -18.47
N VAL A 31 8.81 16.65 -17.70
CA VAL A 31 8.84 16.58 -16.24
C VAL A 31 7.45 16.24 -15.67
N GLY A 32 6.38 16.79 -16.25
CA GLY A 32 5.00 16.47 -15.84
C GLY A 32 4.66 14.98 -15.99
N ALA A 33 5.04 14.36 -17.12
CA ALA A 33 4.80 12.94 -17.37
C ALA A 33 5.56 12.05 -16.37
N VAL A 34 6.82 12.40 -16.06
CA VAL A 34 7.63 11.66 -15.08
C VAL A 34 7.01 11.75 -13.69
N ILE A 35 6.60 12.95 -13.25
CA ILE A 35 5.95 13.15 -11.95
C ILE A 35 4.65 12.33 -11.88
N ALA A 36 3.83 12.35 -12.94
CA ALA A 36 2.57 11.62 -12.98
C ALA A 36 2.79 10.11 -12.83
N ILE A 37 3.70 9.51 -13.60
CA ILE A 37 4.00 8.08 -13.53
C ILE A 37 4.54 7.67 -12.16
N VAL A 38 5.45 8.47 -11.59
CA VAL A 38 6.01 8.18 -10.26
C VAL A 38 4.94 8.26 -9.18
N SER A 39 4.05 9.25 -9.25
CA SER A 39 2.95 9.42 -8.31
C SER A 39 1.95 8.26 -8.40
N ILE A 40 1.60 7.84 -9.61
CA ILE A 40 0.72 6.69 -9.83
C ILE A 40 1.38 5.40 -9.32
N GLY A 41 2.66 5.16 -9.67
CA GLY A 41 3.37 3.95 -9.29
C GLY A 41 3.55 3.81 -7.78
N SER A 42 3.92 4.91 -7.10
CA SER A 42 4.03 4.94 -5.63
C SER A 42 2.68 4.74 -4.95
N GLY A 43 1.63 5.44 -5.38
CA GLY A 43 0.28 5.28 -4.83
C GLY A 43 -0.29 3.87 -5.04
N ALA A 44 -0.09 3.28 -6.21
CA ALA A 44 -0.50 1.89 -6.49
C ALA A 44 0.26 0.89 -5.61
N ARG A 45 1.56 1.08 -5.43
CA ARG A 45 2.37 0.23 -4.54
C ARG A 45 1.88 0.30 -3.10
N GLU A 46 1.57 1.50 -2.61
CA GLU A 46 1.07 1.69 -1.25
C GLU A 46 -0.32 1.05 -1.07
N GLN A 47 -1.22 1.24 -2.03
CA GLN A 47 -2.54 0.61 -2.01
C GLN A 47 -2.46 -0.93 -2.01
N ILE A 48 -1.59 -1.52 -2.83
CA ILE A 48 -1.35 -2.97 -2.86
C ILE A 48 -0.77 -3.43 -1.52
N THR A 49 0.19 -2.68 -0.97
CA THR A 49 0.80 -3.02 0.32
C THR A 49 -0.23 -2.97 1.45
N ALA A 50 -1.12 -1.98 1.45
CA ALA A 50 -2.22 -1.88 2.40
C ALA A 50 -3.18 -3.08 2.28
N GLN A 51 -3.60 -3.45 1.07
CA GLN A 51 -4.47 -4.61 0.85
C GLN A 51 -3.80 -5.92 1.29
N ILE A 52 -2.51 -6.11 0.99
CA ILE A 52 -1.76 -7.29 1.43
C ILE A 52 -1.61 -7.30 2.96
N SER A 53 -1.36 -6.16 3.59
CA SER A 53 -1.31 -6.04 5.04
C SER A 53 -2.67 -6.36 5.69
N ASP A 54 -3.77 -5.97 5.06
CA ASP A 54 -5.14 -6.24 5.53
C ASP A 54 -5.54 -7.71 5.36
N LEU A 55 -5.01 -8.40 4.35
CA LEU A 55 -5.11 -9.87 4.23
C LEU A 55 -4.35 -10.61 5.35
N GLY A 56 -3.58 -9.87 6.15
CA GLY A 56 -2.93 -10.33 7.37
C GLY A 56 -1.55 -10.92 7.09
N SER A 57 -0.51 -10.15 7.37
CA SER A 57 0.85 -10.67 7.51
C SER A 57 1.04 -11.52 8.79
N ASN A 58 0.01 -11.62 9.62
CA ASN A 58 0.01 -12.28 10.92
C ASN A 58 -1.30 -13.03 11.21
N VAL A 59 -1.78 -13.84 10.26
CA VAL A 59 -2.97 -14.69 10.47
C VAL A 59 -2.57 -15.96 11.21
N ILE A 60 -3.20 -16.22 12.36
CA ILE A 60 -3.06 -17.47 13.10
C ILE A 60 -4.33 -18.29 12.85
N ASN A 61 -4.21 -19.38 12.09
CA ASN A 61 -5.30 -20.32 11.84
C ASN A 61 -5.37 -21.35 12.97
N ILE A 62 -6.44 -21.34 13.76
CA ILE A 62 -6.65 -22.28 14.87
C ILE A 62 -7.60 -23.36 14.40
N TYR A 63 -7.16 -24.62 14.45
CA TYR A 63 -8.00 -25.79 14.18
C TYR A 63 -8.25 -26.56 15.49
N PRO A 64 -9.46 -27.11 15.70
CA PRO A 64 -9.75 -27.87 16.89
C PRO A 64 -9.14 -29.26 16.74
N GLY A 65 -8.27 -29.65 17.68
CA GLY A 65 -7.77 -31.01 17.74
C GLY A 65 -8.89 -31.95 18.17
N THR A 66 -9.47 -32.71 17.24
CA THR A 66 -10.43 -33.75 17.60
C THR A 66 -9.67 -34.96 18.16
N SER A 67 -9.84 -35.21 19.46
CA SER A 67 -9.34 -36.43 20.08
C SER A 67 -10.19 -37.61 19.59
N LYS A 68 -9.57 -38.48 18.78
CA LYS A 68 -10.21 -39.70 18.29
C LYS A 68 -10.26 -40.70 19.44
N GLY A 69 -11.45 -40.92 19.98
CA GLY A 69 -11.68 -41.96 20.98
C GLY A 69 -11.44 -43.36 20.42
N TRP A 70 -11.11 -44.30 21.30
CA TRP A 70 -10.99 -45.73 20.97
C TRP A 70 -12.29 -46.22 20.32
N ALA A 71 -12.18 -47.08 19.29
CA ALA A 71 -13.28 -47.60 18.46
C ALA A 71 -13.99 -46.60 17.53
N GLY A 72 -13.32 -45.50 17.13
CA GLY A 72 -13.84 -44.60 16.10
C GLY A 72 -14.97 -43.69 16.54
N MET A 73 -15.28 -43.68 17.84
CA MET A 73 -16.22 -42.72 18.43
C MET A 73 -15.52 -41.35 18.58
N VAL A 74 -16.01 -40.35 17.85
CA VAL A 74 -15.61 -38.95 18.03
C VAL A 74 -16.33 -38.42 19.27
N SER A 75 -15.61 -38.17 20.37
CA SER A 75 -16.22 -37.80 21.66
C SER A 75 -16.62 -36.32 21.77
N ARG A 76 -16.24 -35.46 20.81
CA ARG A 76 -16.65 -34.04 20.77
C ARG A 76 -16.80 -33.59 19.32
N SER A 77 -17.99 -33.08 18.99
CA SER A 77 -18.26 -32.46 17.69
C SER A 77 -17.45 -31.17 17.58
N SER A 78 -16.86 -30.87 16.42
CA SER A 78 -16.11 -29.62 16.19
C SER A 78 -16.96 -28.36 16.44
N ALA A 79 -18.29 -28.47 16.37
CA ALA A 79 -19.23 -27.40 16.71
C ALA A 79 -19.30 -27.11 18.22
N ASP A 80 -19.03 -28.09 19.10
CA ASP A 80 -19.02 -27.89 20.55
C ASP A 80 -17.71 -27.24 21.03
N VAL A 81 -16.63 -27.32 20.24
CA VAL A 81 -15.31 -26.80 20.61
C VAL A 81 -15.18 -25.31 20.23
N PHE A 82 -15.86 -24.86 19.17
CA PHE A 82 -15.90 -23.44 18.80
C PHE A 82 -17.25 -22.81 19.16
N THR A 83 -17.42 -22.53 20.44
CA THR A 83 -18.51 -21.65 20.91
C THR A 83 -18.07 -20.20 20.83
N ILE A 84 -19.00 -19.27 20.59
CA ILE A 84 -18.75 -17.81 20.58
C ILE A 84 -18.09 -17.36 21.91
N GLU A 85 -18.42 -18.03 23.02
CA GLU A 85 -17.82 -17.79 24.34
C GLU A 85 -16.32 -18.11 24.41
N LEU A 86 -15.84 -19.12 23.65
CA LEU A 86 -14.41 -19.43 23.56
C LEU A 86 -13.65 -18.37 22.73
N ALA A 87 -14.30 -17.81 21.71
CA ALA A 87 -13.73 -16.72 20.92
C ALA A 87 -13.45 -15.49 21.80
N ASP A 88 -14.42 -15.11 22.65
CA ASP A 88 -14.28 -14.02 23.62
C ASP A 88 -13.19 -14.30 24.68
N TYR A 89 -12.98 -15.58 25.03
CA TYR A 89 -11.95 -15.98 25.99
C TYR A 89 -10.53 -15.88 25.39
N ILE A 90 -10.37 -16.21 24.10
CA ILE A 90 -9.08 -16.10 23.39
C ILE A 90 -8.67 -14.63 23.21
N GLU A 91 -9.62 -13.72 22.96
CA GLU A 91 -9.37 -12.27 22.87
C GLU A 91 -8.87 -11.69 24.21
N LYS A 92 -9.41 -12.16 25.35
CA LYS A 92 -9.01 -11.69 26.68
C LYS A 92 -7.63 -12.18 27.13
N LEU A 93 -7.21 -13.37 26.73
CA LEU A 93 -5.92 -13.96 27.13
C LEU A 93 -4.74 -13.55 26.24
N SER A 94 -5.00 -13.13 24.99
CA SER A 94 -3.96 -12.77 24.04
C SER A 94 -4.19 -11.36 23.47
N PRO A 95 -3.53 -10.32 24.02
CA PRO A 95 -3.68 -8.93 23.58
C PRO A 95 -3.15 -8.66 22.15
N SER A 96 -2.55 -9.67 21.50
CA SER A 96 -2.06 -9.59 20.11
C SER A 96 -3.11 -9.97 19.07
N VAL A 97 -4.27 -10.51 19.48
CA VAL A 97 -5.34 -10.91 18.55
C VAL A 97 -6.27 -9.73 18.32
N LYS A 98 -6.18 -9.12 17.14
CA LYS A 98 -6.95 -7.90 16.78
C LYS A 98 -8.38 -8.20 16.34
N ARG A 99 -8.68 -9.44 15.95
CA ARG A 99 -10.00 -9.94 15.54
C ARG A 99 -10.01 -11.48 15.57
N VAL A 100 -11.06 -12.07 16.15
CA VAL A 100 -11.36 -13.51 16.12
C VAL A 100 -12.46 -13.80 15.10
#